data_AF-Q6J5X9-F1
#
_entry.id   AF-Q6J5X9-F1
#
_cell.length_a   1.000
_cell.length_b   1.000
_cell.length_c   1.000
_cell.angle_alpha   90.00
_cell.angle_beta   90.00
_cell.angle_gamma   90.00
#
_symmetry.space_group_name_H-M   'P 1'
#
loop_
_entity.id
_entity.type
_entity.pdbx_description
1 polymer ?
#
loop_
_entity_poly.entity_id
_entity_poly.type
_entity_poly.pdbx_seq_one_letter_code
_entity_poly.pdbx_strand_id
1 'polypeptide(L)' 'GTLSRLKTLDISNNALNGNLPATLSNLSSLTLLNAENNLLDNQIHKSLGR' A
#
# COMPACT_ATOMS: atom_id res chain seq x y z
N GLY A 1 -7.83 6.30 -0.89
CA GLY A 1 -9.24 5.85 -0.83
C GLY A 1 -9.95 6.51 0.36
N THR A 2 -11.23 6.19 0.58
CA THR A 2 -12.05 6.76 1.68
C THR A 2 -12.08 5.90 2.95
N LEU A 3 -11.23 4.87 3.03
CA LEU A 3 -11.17 3.94 4.16
C LEU A 3 -10.38 4.53 5.34
N SER A 4 -10.86 5.64 5.90
CA SER A 4 -10.20 6.42 6.96
C SER A 4 -9.96 5.67 8.27
N ARG A 5 -10.59 4.51 8.47
CA ARG A 5 -10.43 3.64 9.65
C ARG A 5 -9.60 2.38 9.39
N LEU A 6 -9.15 2.16 8.16
CA LEU A 6 -8.37 0.97 7.82
C LEU A 6 -7.00 1.07 8.49
N LYS A 7 -6.67 0.09 9.33
CA LYS A 7 -5.39 0.00 10.04
C LYS A 7 -4.42 -0.98 9.39
N THR A 8 -4.96 -2.03 8.79
CA THR A 8 -4.18 -3.10 8.20
C THR A 8 -4.68 -3.35 6.79
N LEU A 9 -3.75 -3.35 5.83
CA LEU A 9 -4.00 -3.73 4.46
C LEU A 9 -3.02 -4.83 4.09
N ASP A 10 -3.53 -6.04 3.86
CA ASP A 10 -2.75 -7.15 3.35
C ASP A 10 -3.20 -7.46 1.92
N ILE A 11 -2.28 -7.25 0.98
CA ILE A 11 -2.44 -7.56 -0.44
C ILE A 11 -1.35 -8.54 -0.89
N SER A 12 -0.71 -9.24 0.06
CA SER A 12 0.38 -10.17 -0.23
C SER A 12 -0.09 -11.38 -1.04
N ASN A 13 0.86 -12.02 -1.72
CA ASN A 13 0.63 -13.25 -2.50
C ASN A 13 -0.39 -13.07 -3.64
N ASN A 14 -0.32 -11.95 -4.35
CA ASN A 14 -1.13 -11.69 -5.52
C ASN A 14 -0.25 -11.48 -6.76
N ALA A 15 -0.88 -11.35 -7.92
CA ALA A 15 -0.21 -11.01 -9.18
C ALA A 15 -0.27 -9.50 -9.49
N LEU A 16 -0.28 -8.64 -8.45
CA LEU A 16 -0.35 -7.19 -8.64
C LEU A 16 0.96 -6.69 -9.26
N ASN A 17 0.87 -5.81 -10.25
CA ASN A 17 2.02 -5.27 -10.99
C ASN A 17 2.00 -3.73 -11.02
N GLY A 18 3.12 -3.14 -11.44
CA GLY A 18 3.31 -1.69 -11.48
C GLY A 18 3.55 -1.08 -10.09
N ASN A 19 3.19 0.18 -9.89
CA ASN A 19 3.50 0.91 -8.66
C ASN A 19 2.35 0.89 -7.66
N LEU A 20 2.70 0.92 -6.37
CA LEU A 20 1.72 1.21 -5.32
C LEU A 20 1.11 2.60 -5.56
N PRO A 21 -0.23 2.73 -5.58
CA PRO A 21 -0.85 4.01 -5.88
C PRO A 21 -0.60 5.01 -4.76
N ALA A 22 -0.23 6.25 -5.13
CA ALA A 22 0.02 7.33 -4.17
C ALA A 22 -1.18 7.59 -3.24
N THR A 23 -2.40 7.25 -3.67
CA THR A 23 -3.63 7.39 -2.87
C THR A 23 -3.68 6.47 -1.64
N LEU A 24 -2.74 5.54 -1.48
CA LEU A 24 -2.53 4.80 -0.23
C LEU A 24 -2.09 5.73 0.92
N SER A 25 -1.43 6.87 0.63
CA SER A 25 -1.12 7.87 1.66
C SER A 25 -2.37 8.53 2.26
N ASN A 26 -3.53 8.42 1.59
CA ASN A 26 -4.79 8.94 2.11
C ASN A 26 -5.42 8.01 3.17
N LEU A 27 -4.87 6.80 3.37
CA LEU A 27 -5.28 5.90 4.43
C LEU A 27 -4.61 6.32 5.75
N SER A 28 -5.06 7.43 6.32
CA SER A 28 -4.41 8.09 7.46
C SER A 28 -4.34 7.25 8.75
N SER A 29 -5.18 6.21 8.87
CA SER A 29 -5.14 5.28 10.01
C SER A 29 -4.34 4.01 9.73
N LEU A 30 -3.77 3.85 8.52
CA LEU A 30 -3.06 2.64 8.13
C LEU A 30 -1.74 2.55 8.88
N THR A 31 -1.54 1.47 9.61
CA THR A 31 -0.33 1.19 10.40
C THR A 31 0.45 0.02 9.83
N LEU A 32 -0.18 -0.85 9.03
CA LEU A 32 0.45 -2.00 8.42
C LEU A 32 -0.02 -2.16 6.97
N LEU A 33 0.95 -2.18 6.05
CA LEU A 33 0.75 -2.56 4.66
C LEU A 33 1.63 -3.78 4.38
N ASN A 34 1.02 -4.92 4.09
CA ASN A 34 1.73 -6.10 3.59
C ASN A 34 1.48 -6.22 2.07
N ALA A 35 2.54 -6.11 1.28
CA ALA A 35 2.49 -6.24 -0.17
C ALA A 35 3.49 -7.26 -0.72
N GLU A 36 3.97 -8.16 0.14
CA GLU A 36 4.93 -9.21 -0.22
C GLU A 36 4.39 -10.15 -1.31
N ASN A 37 5.30 -10.81 -2.04
CA ASN A 37 4.94 -11.77 -3.08
C ASN A 37 3.96 -11.19 -4.12
N ASN A 38 4.30 -10.02 -4.64
CA ASN A 38 3.67 -9.39 -5.81
C ASN A 38 4.74 -9.02 -6.84
N LEU A 39 4.30 -8.55 -8.01
CA LEU A 39 5.13 -8.05 -9.10
C LEU A 39 5.20 -6.51 -9.09
N LEU A 40 5.13 -5.92 -7.89
CA LEU A 40 5.15 -4.47 -7.71
C LEU A 40 6.56 -3.93 -7.94
N ASP A 41 6.68 -2.82 -8.65
CA ASP A 41 7.95 -2.14 -8.85
C ASP A 41 8.48 -1.63 -7.51
N ASN A 42 9.79 -1.78 -7.27
CA ASN A 42 10.49 -1.43 -6.02
C ASN A 42 10.43 0.06 -5.62
N GLN A 43 9.62 0.87 -6.30
CA GLN A 43 9.41 2.27 -5.94
C GLN A 43 8.32 2.37 -4.88
N ILE A 44 8.70 2.15 -3.62
CA ILE A 44 7.92 2.67 -2.51
C ILE A 44 7.88 4.19 -2.68
N HIS A 45 6.69 4.71 -3.03
CA HIS A 45 6.49 6.15 -3.20
C HIS A 45 6.89 6.84 -1.89
N LYS A 46 7.72 7.89 -1.98
CA LYS A 46 8.19 8.65 -0.80
C LYS A 46 7.05 9.16 0.10
N SER A 47 5.84 9.29 -0.46
CA SER A 47 4.62 9.67 0.28
C SER A 47 4.08 8.59 1.23
N LEU A 48 4.58 7.35 1.17
CA LEU A 48 4.11 6.23 1.99
C LEU A 48 4.90 6.05 3.32
N GLY A 49 6.09 6.65 3.42
CA GLY A 49 6.99 6.52 4.58
C GLY A 49 7.14 7.79 5.41
N ARG A 50 6.09 8.60 5.53
CA ARG A 50 6.08 9.85 6.31
C ARG A 50 5.30 9.72 7.60
#